data_AF-A0A2Z6M4P9-F1
#
_entry.id   AF-A0A2Z6M4P9-F1
#
_cell.length_a   1.000
_cell.length_b   1.000
_cell.length_c   1.000
_cell.angle_alpha   90.00
_cell.angle_beta   90.00
_cell.angle_gamma   90.00
#
_symmetry.space_group_name_H-M   'P 1'
#
loop_
_entity.id
_entity.type
_entity.pdbx_description
1 polymer ?
#
loop_
_entity_poly.entity_id
_entity_poly.type
_entity_poly.pdbx_seq_one_letter_code
_entity_poly.pdbx_strand_id
1 'polypeptide(L)'
;MKMKKHLITVCIMIWLACAYRAAISSSSSVVDGDEAHKQWMKKYGRTYANRTEMEKRRKISKQKLEFIEKRNRINKAANISYTLGLNEYSDLTDEEFSATHNGLLISNTPDLPPPNQLSQLFQRFSHKIALRRAEETLVSTRRRPLLLRHS
;
A
#
# COMPACT_ATOMS: atom_id res chain seq x y z
N MET A 1 -1.29 -41.21 -45.02
CA MET A 1 -2.37 -40.37 -44.44
C MET A 1 -2.47 -40.42 -42.90
N LYS A 2 -1.84 -41.38 -42.19
CA LYS A 2 -1.81 -41.45 -40.71
C LYS A 2 -0.94 -40.37 -40.04
N MET A 3 0.26 -40.08 -40.53
CA MET A 3 1.18 -39.12 -39.91
C MET A 3 0.66 -37.67 -39.88
N LYS A 4 -0.06 -37.24 -40.93
CA LYS A 4 -0.65 -35.89 -40.99
C LYS A 4 -1.75 -35.69 -39.94
N LYS A 5 -2.52 -36.74 -39.62
CA LYS A 5 -3.57 -36.70 -38.58
C LYS A 5 -2.96 -36.59 -37.19
N HIS A 6 -1.90 -37.36 -36.90
CA HIS A 6 -1.18 -37.27 -35.63
C HIS A 6 -0.53 -35.89 -35.42
N LEU A 7 0.04 -35.31 -36.48
CA LEU A 7 0.62 -33.96 -36.42
C LEU A 7 -0.43 -32.89 -36.10
N ILE A 8 -1.62 -32.96 -36.73
CA ILE A 8 -2.72 -32.05 -36.46
C ILE A 8 -3.22 -32.19 -35.01
N THR A 9 -3.36 -33.41 -34.50
CA THR A 9 -3.79 -33.65 -33.11
C THR A 9 -2.79 -33.10 -32.10
N VAL A 10 -1.47 -33.28 -32.33
CA VAL A 10 -0.43 -32.72 -31.46
C VAL A 10 -0.45 -31.19 -31.47
N CYS A 11 -0.63 -30.57 -32.65
CA CYS A 11 -0.75 -29.12 -32.75
C CYS A 11 -1.98 -28.57 -32.00
N ILE A 12 -3.13 -29.24 -32.08
CA ILE A 12 -4.35 -28.85 -31.34
C ILE A 12 -4.14 -28.96 -29.83
N MET A 13 -3.50 -30.04 -29.36
CA MET A 13 -3.20 -30.23 -27.94
C MET A 13 -2.24 -29.16 -27.39
N ILE A 14 -1.24 -28.75 -28.17
CA ILE A 14 -0.33 -27.65 -27.81
C ILE A 14 -1.10 -26.32 -27.78
N TRP A 15 -1.99 -26.08 -28.75
CA TRP A 15 -2.80 -24.86 -28.80
C TRP A 15 -3.77 -24.75 -27.62
N LEU A 16 -4.41 -25.86 -27.23
CA LEU A 16 -5.29 -25.94 -26.06
C LEU A 16 -4.52 -25.78 -24.74
N ALA A 17 -3.31 -26.34 -24.63
CA ALA A 17 -2.45 -26.15 -23.46
C ALA A 17 -1.94 -24.70 -23.32
N CYS A 18 -1.65 -24.02 -24.43
CA CYS A 18 -1.29 -22.61 -24.46
C CYS A 18 -2.49 -21.70 -24.10
N ALA A 19 -3.69 -22.01 -24.61
CA ALA A 19 -4.91 -21.27 -24.29
C ALA A 19 -5.35 -21.44 -22.82
N TYR A 20 -5.11 -22.61 -22.22
CA TYR A 20 -5.42 -22.87 -20.81
C TYR A 20 -4.59 -22.01 -19.84
N ARG A 21 -3.34 -21.69 -20.19
CA ARG A 21 -2.48 -20.78 -19.39
C ARG A 21 -2.96 -19.32 -19.44
N ALA A 22 -3.54 -18.89 -20.56
CA ALA A 22 -4.15 -17.57 -20.67
C ALA A 22 -5.44 -17.45 -19.83
N ALA A 23 -6.20 -18.54 -19.67
CA ALA A 23 -7.42 -18.56 -18.86
C ALA A 23 -7.16 -18.52 -17.34
N ILE A 24 -6.08 -19.14 -16.84
CA ILE A 24 -5.71 -19.10 -15.40
C ILE A 24 -5.12 -17.74 -14.98
N SER A 25 -4.72 -16.90 -15.93
CA SER A 25 -4.14 -15.58 -15.63
C SER A 25 -5.19 -14.48 -15.37
N SER A 26 -6.48 -14.86 -15.36
CA SER A 26 -7.62 -13.93 -15.23
C SER A 26 -8.31 -14.00 -13.87
N SER A 27 -7.61 -14.42 -12.80
CA SER A 27 -8.07 -14.07 -11.44
C SER A 27 -7.61 -12.63 -11.17
N SER A 28 -8.51 -11.69 -11.42
CA SER A 28 -8.43 -10.29 -11.02
C SER A 28 -7.59 -10.11 -9.75
N SER A 29 -6.53 -9.30 -9.84
CA SER A 29 -5.52 -9.05 -8.80
C SER A 29 -6.06 -8.25 -7.61
N VAL A 30 -7.19 -8.67 -7.04
CA VAL A 30 -7.50 -8.37 -5.65
C VAL A 30 -6.57 -9.28 -4.87
N VAL A 31 -5.45 -8.75 -4.39
CA VAL A 31 -4.68 -9.44 -3.37
C VAL A 31 -5.67 -9.73 -2.25
N ASP A 32 -6.01 -11.00 -2.07
CA ASP A 32 -6.88 -11.40 -0.98
C ASP A 32 -6.16 -10.99 0.31
N GLY A 33 -6.71 -9.97 0.99
CA GLY A 33 -6.09 -9.39 2.17
C GLY A 33 -5.83 -10.45 3.26
N ASP A 34 -6.59 -11.54 3.24
CA ASP A 34 -6.40 -12.67 4.15
C ASP A 34 -5.17 -13.50 3.79
N GLU A 35 -4.93 -13.73 2.50
CA GLU A 35 -3.73 -14.42 2.04
C GLU A 35 -2.48 -13.56 2.26
N ALA A 36 -2.55 -12.26 1.99
CA ALA A 36 -1.46 -11.34 2.30
C ALA A 36 -1.14 -11.31 3.80
N HIS A 37 -2.17 -11.33 4.66
CA HIS A 37 -1.97 -11.37 6.11
C HIS A 37 -1.30 -12.69 6.55
N LYS A 38 -1.72 -13.83 6.03
CA LYS A 38 -1.10 -15.14 6.33
C LYS A 38 0.37 -15.19 5.91
N GLN A 39 0.67 -14.72 4.70
CA GLN A 39 2.05 -14.67 4.20
C GLN A 39 2.91 -13.72 5.04
N TRP A 40 2.35 -12.57 5.42
CA TRP A 40 3.01 -11.63 6.31
C TRP A 40 3.29 -12.24 7.69
N MET A 41 2.32 -12.94 8.28
CA MET A 41 2.50 -13.64 9.57
C MET A 41 3.62 -14.67 9.48
N LYS A 42 3.64 -15.47 8.40
CA LYS A 42 4.70 -16.45 8.16
C LYS A 42 6.07 -15.78 8.01
N LYS A 43 6.14 -14.65 7.29
CA LYS A 43 7.38 -13.90 7.06
C LYS A 43 7.99 -13.37 8.35
N TYR A 44 7.17 -12.86 9.26
CA TYR A 44 7.62 -12.23 10.52
C TYR A 44 7.43 -13.13 11.76
N GLY A 45 7.12 -14.42 11.57
CA GLY A 45 6.96 -15.39 12.66
C GLY A 45 5.84 -15.03 13.66
N ARG A 46 4.75 -14.41 13.19
CA ARG A 46 3.67 -13.92 14.05
C ARG A 46 2.67 -15.04 14.40
N THR A 47 2.36 -15.15 15.68
CA THR A 47 1.32 -16.02 16.23
C THR A 47 0.53 -15.24 17.30
N TYR A 48 -0.78 -15.45 17.37
CA TYR A 48 -1.64 -14.75 18.32
C TYR A 48 -2.23 -15.71 19.36
N ALA A 49 -2.51 -15.20 20.55
CA ALA A 49 -2.97 -16.01 21.68
C ALA A 49 -4.38 -16.61 21.49
N ASN A 50 -5.26 -15.92 20.77
CA ASN A 50 -6.63 -16.39 20.53
C ASN A 50 -7.17 -15.88 19.18
N ARG A 51 -8.31 -16.43 18.77
CA ARG A 51 -8.95 -16.08 17.49
C ARG A 51 -9.41 -14.62 17.43
N THR A 52 -9.90 -14.08 18.54
CA THR A 52 -10.36 -12.69 18.62
C THR A 52 -9.22 -11.70 18.36
N GLU A 53 -8.05 -11.94 18.96
CA GLU A 53 -6.85 -11.13 18.75
C GLU A 53 -6.34 -11.29 17.32
N MET A 54 -6.33 -12.51 16.77
CA MET A 54 -6.00 -12.74 15.37
C MET A 54 -6.92 -11.94 14.43
N GLU A 55 -8.22 -11.93 14.67
CA GLU A 55 -9.19 -11.19 13.87
C GLU A 55 -8.98 -9.66 13.97
N LYS A 56 -8.69 -9.15 15.18
CA LYS A 56 -8.34 -7.74 15.40
C LYS A 56 -7.08 -7.36 14.59
N ARG A 57 -6.01 -8.14 14.72
CA ARG A 57 -4.70 -7.91 14.09
C ARG A 57 -4.78 -8.03 12.57
N ARG A 58 -5.56 -8.99 12.06
CA ARG A 58 -5.89 -9.13 10.64
C ARG A 58 -6.57 -7.86 10.10
N LYS A 59 -7.55 -7.32 10.82
CA LYS A 59 -8.24 -6.09 10.41
C LYS A 59 -7.28 -4.90 10.31
N ILE A 60 -6.39 -4.73 11.29
CA ILE A 60 -5.37 -3.67 11.28
C ILE A 60 -4.42 -3.84 10.09
N SER A 61 -3.91 -5.05 9.89
CA SER A 61 -3.01 -5.38 8.78
C SER A 61 -3.65 -5.11 7.42
N LYS A 62 -4.93 -5.43 7.25
CA LYS A 62 -5.68 -5.13 6.03
C LYS A 62 -5.79 -3.62 5.79
N GLN A 63 -6.13 -2.86 6.81
CA GLN A 63 -6.19 -1.39 6.72
C GLN A 63 -4.83 -0.78 6.35
N LYS A 64 -3.72 -1.29 6.91
CA LYS A 64 -2.37 -0.84 6.52
C LYS A 64 -2.04 -1.19 5.08
N LEU A 65 -2.41 -2.37 4.59
CA LEU A 65 -2.19 -2.77 3.20
C LEU A 65 -2.93 -1.83 2.23
N GLU A 66 -4.21 -1.55 2.49
CA GLU A 66 -5.02 -0.61 1.69
C GLU A 66 -4.40 0.80 1.68
N PHE A 67 -3.89 1.27 2.82
CA PHE A 67 -3.18 2.54 2.92
C PHE A 67 -1.90 2.55 2.08
N ILE A 68 -1.08 1.50 2.19
CA ILE A 68 0.18 1.35 1.45
C ILE A 68 -0.08 1.38 -0.05
N GLU A 69 -1.06 0.61 -0.53
CA GLU A 69 -1.41 0.59 -1.94
C GLU A 69 -1.87 1.96 -2.44
N LYS A 70 -2.76 2.62 -1.69
CA LYS A 70 -3.22 3.97 -2.02
C LYS A 70 -2.04 4.94 -2.06
N ARG A 71 -1.14 4.90 -1.08
CA ARG A 71 0.02 5.79 -1.03
C ARG A 71 0.98 5.52 -2.18
N ASN A 72 1.24 4.26 -2.51
CA ASN A 72 2.12 3.89 -3.63
C ASN A 72 1.55 4.35 -4.97
N ARG A 73 0.23 4.26 -5.17
CA ARG A 73 -0.43 4.84 -6.36
C ARG A 73 -0.22 6.35 -6.45
N ILE A 74 -0.37 7.07 -5.32
CA ILE A 74 -0.13 8.52 -5.25
C ILE A 74 1.34 8.84 -5.51
N ASN A 75 2.27 8.13 -4.89
CA ASN A 75 3.71 8.32 -5.06
C ASN A 75 4.11 8.14 -6.52
N LYS A 76 3.60 7.10 -7.18
CA LYS A 76 3.83 6.85 -8.60
C LYS A 76 3.31 7.99 -9.47
N ALA A 77 2.11 8.50 -9.20
CA ALA A 77 1.53 9.63 -9.94
C ALA A 77 2.30 10.95 -9.71
N ALA A 78 2.88 11.13 -8.52
CA ALA A 78 3.68 12.29 -8.15
C ALA A 78 5.18 12.14 -8.47
N ASN A 79 5.58 11.09 -9.18
CA ASN A 79 6.98 10.79 -9.51
C ASN A 79 7.92 10.70 -8.28
N ILE A 80 7.38 10.27 -7.14
CA ILE A 80 8.12 10.02 -5.89
C ILE A 80 8.79 8.65 -5.99
N SER A 81 10.09 8.57 -5.71
CA SER A 81 10.93 7.39 -5.95
C SER A 81 10.75 6.24 -4.95
N TYR A 82 10.12 6.48 -3.79
CA TYR A 82 9.97 5.45 -2.76
C TYR A 82 8.59 4.79 -2.78
N THR A 83 8.57 3.53 -2.39
CA THR A 83 7.36 2.72 -2.17
C THR A 83 7.29 2.25 -0.73
N LEU A 84 6.08 2.15 -0.20
CA LEU A 84 5.78 1.53 1.08
C LEU A 84 5.50 0.04 0.90
N GLY A 85 5.70 -0.72 1.97
CA GLY A 85 5.41 -2.16 2.05
C GLY A 85 5.07 -2.57 3.48
N LEU A 86 4.50 -3.77 3.65
CA LEU A 86 4.20 -4.30 4.98
C LEU A 86 5.50 -4.62 5.74
N ASN A 87 5.64 -4.02 6.91
CA ASN A 87 6.74 -4.22 7.86
C ASN A 87 6.30 -5.07 9.06
N GLU A 88 7.20 -5.35 9.99
CA GLU A 88 6.92 -6.15 11.18
C GLU A 88 5.88 -5.56 12.14
N TYR A 89 5.55 -4.27 12.00
CA TYR A 89 4.60 -3.51 12.83
C TYR A 89 3.27 -3.25 12.11
N SER A 90 2.99 -4.04 11.07
CA SER A 90 1.82 -3.80 10.23
C SER A 90 0.49 -4.22 10.87
N ASP A 91 0.54 -4.98 11.95
CA ASP A 91 -0.59 -5.39 12.78
C ASP A 91 -0.80 -4.49 14.03
N LEU A 92 0.03 -3.47 14.23
CA LEU A 92 -0.09 -2.50 15.32
C LEU A 92 -0.80 -1.23 14.85
N THR A 93 -1.65 -0.67 15.71
CA THR A 93 -2.13 0.71 15.54
C THR A 93 -1.02 1.71 15.82
N ASP A 94 -1.23 2.96 15.42
CA ASP A 94 -0.24 4.02 15.67
C ASP A 94 -0.07 4.31 17.17
N GLU A 95 -1.14 4.16 17.96
CA GLU A 95 -1.12 4.28 19.41
C GLU A 95 -0.35 3.12 20.05
N GLU A 96 -0.60 1.88 19.62
CA GLU A 96 0.10 0.69 20.12
C GLU A 96 1.60 0.75 19.79
N PHE A 97 1.94 1.15 18.56
CA PHE A 97 3.32 1.38 18.15
C PHE A 97 3.97 2.46 19.01
N SER A 98 3.31 3.61 19.18
CA SER A 98 3.85 4.72 19.97
C SER A 98 4.05 4.36 21.43
N ALA A 99 3.12 3.63 22.04
CA ALA A 99 3.20 3.23 23.45
C ALA A 99 4.37 2.30 23.75
N THR A 100 4.87 1.55 22.75
CA THR A 100 5.87 0.50 22.95
C THR A 100 7.21 0.80 22.27
N HIS A 101 7.23 1.62 21.23
CA HIS A 101 8.43 1.88 20.40
C HIS A 101 8.90 3.34 20.43
N ASN A 102 8.11 4.27 21.00
CA ASN A 102 8.56 5.64 21.19
C ASN A 102 9.07 5.82 22.63
N GLY A 103 10.39 5.89 22.78
CA GLY A 103 11.05 6.10 24.08
C GLY A 103 11.32 7.56 24.45
N LEU A 104 10.75 8.53 23.72
CA LEU A 104 10.99 9.95 24.00
C LEU A 104 10.24 10.36 25.26
N LEU A 105 10.89 10.18 26.41
CA LEU A 105 10.48 10.79 27.67
C LEU A 105 10.84 12.27 27.60
N ILE A 106 9.84 13.10 27.29
CA ILE A 106 9.93 14.53 27.56
C ILE A 106 9.84 14.66 29.08
N SER A 107 10.97 14.50 29.77
CA SER A 107 11.10 14.98 31.15
C SER A 107 10.65 16.43 31.16
N ASN A 108 9.89 16.87 32.16
CA ASN A 108 9.48 18.26 32.35
C ASN A 108 10.72 19.17 32.51
N THR A 109 11.43 19.44 31.42
CA THR A 109 12.34 20.56 31.28
C THR A 109 11.46 21.78 31.02
N PRO A 110 11.58 22.87 31.80
CA PRO A 110 10.75 24.07 31.68
C PRO A 110 10.69 24.67 30.25
N ASP A 111 11.66 24.33 29.40
CA ASP A 111 11.82 24.89 28.05
C ASP A 111 11.21 24.04 26.92
N LEU A 112 10.62 22.86 27.20
CA LEU A 112 9.94 22.09 26.16
C LEU A 112 8.44 22.42 26.07
N PRO A 113 7.91 22.69 24.87
CA PRO A 113 6.50 22.98 24.70
C PRO A 113 5.66 21.74 25.11
N PRO A 114 4.51 21.93 25.78
CA PRO A 114 3.73 20.84 26.39
C PRO A 114 3.41 19.73 25.39
N PRO A 115 3.21 18.47 25.83
CA PRO A 115 3.10 17.30 24.92
C PRO A 115 2.02 17.40 23.83
N ASN A 116 0.97 18.20 24.07
CA ASN A 116 -0.07 18.51 23.09
C ASN A 116 0.40 19.43 21.94
N GLN A 117 1.54 20.11 22.10
CA GLN A 117 2.17 20.94 21.09
C GLN A 117 2.91 20.10 20.07
N LEU A 118 3.51 18.95 20.41
CA LEU A 118 4.24 18.13 19.43
C LEU A 118 3.30 17.42 18.45
N SER A 119 2.15 16.94 18.92
CA SER A 119 1.12 16.42 18.01
C SER A 119 0.58 17.53 17.10
N GLN A 120 0.33 18.73 17.67
CA GLN A 120 -0.07 19.92 16.91
C GLN A 120 1.04 20.42 15.97
N LEU A 121 2.31 20.29 16.35
CA LEU A 121 3.47 20.71 15.56
C LEU A 121 3.66 19.75 14.40
N PHE A 122 3.56 18.44 14.64
CA PHE A 122 3.59 17.42 13.60
C PHE A 122 2.40 17.57 12.64
N GLN A 123 1.20 17.86 13.16
CA GLN A 123 0.03 18.19 12.34
C GLN A 123 0.23 19.50 11.56
N ARG A 124 0.76 20.57 12.17
CA ARG A 124 1.08 21.83 11.47
C ARG A 124 2.14 21.64 10.40
N PHE A 125 3.17 20.84 10.65
CA PHE A 125 4.19 20.51 9.66
C PHE A 125 3.58 19.73 8.51
N SER A 126 2.78 18.69 8.80
CA SER A 126 2.07 17.90 7.79
C SER A 126 1.13 18.78 6.96
N HIS A 127 0.39 19.69 7.60
CA HIS A 127 -0.50 20.64 6.95
C HIS A 127 0.28 21.66 6.09
N LYS A 128 1.39 22.22 6.58
CA LYS A 128 2.25 23.13 5.79
C LYS A 128 2.87 22.45 4.57
N ILE A 129 3.22 21.18 4.68
CA ILE A 129 3.72 20.38 3.55
C ILE A 129 2.59 20.10 2.55
N ALA A 130 1.37 19.81 3.02
CA ALA A 130 0.21 19.63 2.16
C ALA A 130 -0.17 20.92 1.42
N LEU A 131 -0.11 22.08 2.10
CA LEU A 131 -0.36 23.39 1.50
C LEU A 131 0.68 23.75 0.44
N ARG A 132 1.97 23.56 0.71
CA ARG A 132 3.02 23.79 -0.31
C ARG A 132 2.83 22.92 -1.54
N ARG A 133 2.45 21.65 -1.37
CA ARG A 133 2.11 20.77 -2.51
C ARG A 133 0.86 21.25 -3.27
N ALA A 134 -0.16 21.75 -2.56
CA ALA A 134 -1.35 22.31 -3.19
C ALA A 134 -1.01 23.59 -4.00
N GLU A 135 -0.18 24.47 -3.45
CA GLU A 135 0.30 25.68 -4.14
C GLU A 135 1.13 25.32 -5.38
N GLU A 136 2.02 24.33 -5.31
CA GLU A 136 2.78 23.82 -6.46
C GLU A 136 1.85 23.27 -7.56
N THR A 137 0.79 22.55 -7.19
CA THR A 137 -0.21 22.05 -8.16
C THR A 137 -1.04 23.16 -8.80
N LEU A 138 -1.37 24.22 -8.05
CA LEU A 138 -2.09 25.38 -8.57
C LEU A 138 -1.20 26.21 -9.51
N VAL A 139 0.07 26.41 -9.18
CA VAL A 139 1.05 27.09 -10.03
C VAL A 139 1.29 26.31 -11.33
N SER A 140 1.35 24.97 -11.27
CA SER A 140 1.44 24.09 -12.45
C SER A 140 0.20 24.20 -13.36
N THR A 141 -1.00 24.26 -12.77
CA THR A 141 -2.26 24.40 -13.50
C THR A 141 -2.41 25.78 -14.14
N ARG A 142 -1.96 26.84 -13.46
CA ARG A 142 -1.98 28.24 -13.95
C ARG A 142 -0.96 28.51 -15.07
N ARG A 143 0.08 27.67 -15.20
CA ARG A 143 1.08 27.73 -16.27
C ARG A 143 0.74 26.86 -17.50
N ARG A 144 -0.40 26.13 -17.52
CA ARG A 144 -0.92 25.57 -18.78
C ARG A 144 -1.53 26.72 -19.59
N PRO A 145 -1.01 27.06 -20.77
CA PRO A 145 -1.71 27.98 -21.66
C PRO A 145 -3.02 27.29 -22.08
N LEU A 146 -4.14 28.00 -21.96
CA LEU A 146 -5.42 27.62 -22.55
C LEU A 146 -5.27 27.63 -24.08
N LEU A 147 -4.66 26.60 -24.65
CA LEU A 147 -4.69 26.39 -26.07
C LEU A 147 -5.98 25.65 -26.44
N LEU A 148 -6.76 26.37 -27.25
CA LEU A 148 -7.83 25.92 -28.14
C LEU A 148 -9.23 25.82 -27.54
N ARG A 149 -9.78 27.00 -27.24
CA ARG A 149 -11.11 27.38 -27.74
C ARG A 149 -10.94 27.66 -29.24
N HIS A 150 -11.53 26.83 -30.11
CA HIS A 150 -12.04 27.15 -31.45
C HIS A 150 -12.15 25.86 -32.28
N SER A 151 -13.38 25.35 -32.39
CA SER A 151 -13.97 24.79 -33.60
C SER A 151 -15.48 24.96 -33.45
#